data_AF-A0A7Y1XSU8-F1
#
_entry.id   AF-A0A7Y1XSU8-F1
#
_cell.length_a   1.000
_cell.length_b   1.000
_cell.length_c   1.000
_cell.angle_alpha   90.00
_cell.angle_beta   90.00
_cell.angle_gamma   90.00
#
_symmetry.space_group_name_H-M   'P 1'
#
loop_
_entity.id
_entity.type
_entity.pdbx_description
1 polymer ?
#
loop_
_entity_poly.entity_id
_entity_poly.type
_entity_poly.pdbx_seq_one_letter_code
_entity_poly.pdbx_strand_id
1 'polypeptide(L)'
;MPAVTVDNPLVLPRVAGPALESARERPVASVTTAPKGFEGEGFPVRRAFQGVDLADLDPFIHLDQMGEVEYAPGEPKGTPWHPHRGFETV
;
A
#
# COMPACT_ATOMS: atom_id res chain seq x y z
N MET A 1 18.44 -4.21 -7.07
CA MET A 1 18.80 -4.59 -5.70
C MET A 1 19.34 -6.01 -5.72
N PRO A 2 20.47 -6.32 -5.08
CA PRO A 2 20.90 -7.71 -4.93
C PRO A 2 19.85 -8.48 -4.13
N ALA A 3 19.64 -9.76 -4.47
CA ALA A 3 18.78 -10.62 -3.68
C ALA A 3 19.35 -10.72 -2.26
N VAL A 4 18.52 -10.44 -1.26
CA VAL A 4 18.88 -10.63 0.15
C VAL A 4 18.73 -12.12 0.46
N THR A 5 19.85 -12.82 0.62
CA THR A 5 19.86 -14.20 1.12
C THR A 5 19.86 -14.15 2.65
N VAL A 6 18.83 -14.72 3.27
CA VAL A 6 18.74 -14.90 4.71
C VAL A 6 19.06 -16.35 5.08
N ASP A 7 19.67 -16.58 6.24
CA ASP A 7 20.03 -17.93 6.70
C ASP A 7 18.79 -18.83 6.91
N ASN A 8 17.65 -18.23 7.26
CA ASN A 8 16.38 -18.94 7.41
C ASN A 8 15.20 -18.08 6.94
N PRO A 9 14.54 -18.40 5.81
CA PRO A 9 13.42 -17.63 5.28
C PRO A 9 12.13 -17.74 6.12
N LEU A 10 12.11 -18.63 7.12
CA LEU A 10 10.99 -18.79 8.06
C LEU A 10 11.15 -17.95 9.33
N VAL A 11 12.26 -17.21 9.46
CA VAL A 11 12.54 -16.39 10.64
C VAL A 11 12.64 -14.93 10.22
N LEU A 12 11.66 -14.14 10.65
CA LEU A 12 11.73 -12.68 10.58
C LEU A 12 12.24 -12.16 11.92
N PRO A 13 13.36 -11.39 11.94
CA PRO A 13 13.78 -10.69 13.15
C PRO A 13 12.63 -9.79 13.64
N ARG A 14 12.24 -9.94 14.90
CA ARG A 14 11.27 -9.01 15.49
C ARG A 14 11.93 -7.64 15.62
N VAL A 15 11.33 -6.64 14.97
CA VAL A 15 11.66 -5.25 15.23
C VAL A 15 11.22 -4.93 16.66
N ALA A 16 12.08 -4.28 17.44
CA ALA A 16 11.69 -3.79 18.75
C ALA A 16 10.45 -2.89 18.60
N GLY A 17 9.42 -3.14 19.40
CA GLY A 17 8.23 -2.28 19.40
C GLY A 17 8.62 -0.84 19.73
N PRO A 18 7.84 0.15 19.27
CA PRO A 18 8.07 1.54 19.64
C PRO A 18 8.09 1.67 21.16
N ALA A 19 8.98 2.50 21.70
CA ALA A 19 9.03 2.79 23.13
C ALA A 19 7.81 3.62 23.54
N LEU A 20 6.67 2.96 23.73
CA LEU A 20 5.36 3.59 23.94
C LEU A 20 5.35 4.58 25.12
N GLU A 21 6.19 4.34 26.13
CA GLU A 21 6.29 5.19 27.33
C GLU A 21 7.02 6.52 27.07
N SER A 22 7.91 6.57 26.08
CA SER A 22 8.65 7.79 25.70
C SER A 22 8.21 8.37 24.35
N ALA A 23 7.29 7.69 23.66
CA ALA A 23 6.75 8.13 22.39
C ALA A 23 5.79 9.31 22.59
N ARG A 24 6.04 10.40 21.86
CA ARG A 24 5.10 11.52 21.75
C ARG A 24 4.11 11.23 20.63
N GLU A 25 2.81 11.32 20.94
CA GLU A 25 1.77 11.24 19.92
C GLU A 25 1.89 12.40 18.91
N ARG A 26 1.88 12.06 17.63
CA ARG A 26 1.91 13.04 16.54
C ARG A 26 0.47 13.48 16.23
N PRO A 27 0.16 14.78 16.14
CA PRO A 27 -1.17 15.22 15.75
C PRO A 27 -1.45 14.84 14.30
N VAL A 28 -2.74 14.67 13.97
CA VAL A 28 -3.19 14.52 12.59
C VAL A 28 -2.99 15.84 11.86
N ALA A 29 -2.15 15.85 10.82
CA ALA A 29 -1.88 17.04 10.03
C ALA A 29 -3.05 17.39 9.09
N SER A 30 -3.68 16.38 8.48
CA SER A 30 -4.80 16.54 7.57
C SER A 30 -5.64 15.27 7.49
N VAL A 31 -6.90 15.42 7.04
CA VAL A 31 -7.82 14.31 6.71
C VAL A 31 -8.37 14.58 5.33
N THR A 32 -8.15 13.64 4.41
CA THR A 32 -8.65 13.71 3.04
C THR A 32 -9.57 12.52 2.76
N THR A 33 -10.54 12.70 1.86
CA THR A 33 -11.39 11.60 1.39
C THR A 33 -10.82 11.06 0.10
N ALA A 34 -10.43 9.79 0.11
CA ALA A 34 -9.92 9.08 -1.06
C ALA A 34 -10.98 9.06 -2.19
N PRO A 35 -10.71 9.65 -3.36
CA PRO A 35 -11.60 9.56 -4.50
C PRO A 35 -11.71 8.12 -4.99
N LYS A 36 -12.89 7.79 -5.54
CA LYS A 36 -13.16 6.47 -6.13
C LYS A 36 -12.74 6.46 -7.59
N GLY A 37 -12.27 5.31 -8.06
CA GLY A 37 -11.94 5.06 -9.47
C GLY A 37 -12.03 3.58 -9.81
N PHE A 38 -11.59 3.24 -11.02
CA PHE A 38 -11.46 1.86 -11.47
C PHE A 38 -10.04 1.62 -12.00
N GLU A 39 -9.48 0.44 -11.71
CA GLU A 39 -8.16 0.01 -12.17
C GLU A 39 -8.23 -1.33 -12.92
N GLY A 40 -7.28 -1.55 -13.82
CA GLY A 40 -7.23 -2.77 -14.66
C GLY A 40 -8.53 -3.01 -15.42
N GLU A 41 -9.07 -4.23 -15.31
CA GLU A 41 -10.32 -4.63 -15.96
C GLU A 41 -11.58 -4.35 -15.11
N GLY A 42 -11.55 -3.26 -14.32
CA GLY A 42 -12.73 -2.75 -13.62
C GLY A 42 -12.73 -2.96 -12.10
N PHE A 43 -11.57 -3.07 -11.46
CA PHE A 43 -11.48 -3.10 -10.01
C PHE A 43 -11.83 -1.74 -9.40
N PRO A 44 -12.88 -1.61 -8.57
CA PRO A 44 -13.17 -0.36 -7.91
C PRO A 44 -12.13 -0.12 -6.82
N VAL A 45 -11.50 1.05 -6.86
CA VAL A 45 -10.49 1.46 -5.89
C VAL A 45 -10.86 2.77 -5.22
N ARG A 46 -10.32 2.98 -4.02
CA ARG A 46 -10.20 4.29 -3.38
C ARG A 46 -8.74 4.69 -3.30
N ARG A 47 -8.36 5.78 -3.96
CA ARG A 47 -6.97 6.25 -4.01
C ARG A 47 -6.64 7.16 -2.84
N ALA A 48 -5.97 6.61 -1.83
CA ALA A 48 -5.74 7.31 -0.57
C ALA A 48 -4.82 8.53 -0.70
N PHE A 49 -3.76 8.42 -1.49
CA PHE A 49 -2.74 9.47 -1.60
C PHE A 49 -3.07 10.56 -2.63
N GLN A 50 -4.22 10.47 -3.32
CA GLN A 50 -4.59 11.47 -4.33
C GLN A 50 -4.72 12.85 -3.67
N GLY A 51 -3.89 13.81 -4.12
CA GLY A 51 -3.93 15.19 -3.66
C GLY A 51 -3.20 15.49 -2.35
N VAL A 52 -2.48 14.52 -1.78
CA VAL A 52 -1.54 14.75 -0.67
C VAL A 52 -0.17 15.12 -1.24
N ASP A 53 0.57 16.01 -0.57
CA ASP A 53 1.92 16.38 -0.99
C ASP A 53 2.85 15.16 -0.92
N LEU A 54 3.60 14.89 -1.98
CA LEU A 54 4.54 13.77 -2.05
C LEU A 54 5.65 13.89 -1.02
N ALA A 55 6.03 15.10 -0.62
CA ALA A 55 7.02 15.33 0.43
C ALA A 55 6.57 14.79 1.80
N ASP A 56 5.26 14.71 2.04
CA ASP A 56 4.67 14.16 3.26
C ASP A 56 4.46 12.63 3.19
N LEU A 57 4.63 12.03 2.00
CA LEU A 57 4.36 10.62 1.75
C LEU A 57 5.62 9.75 1.61
N ASP A 58 6.78 10.33 1.30
CA ASP A 58 8.05 9.60 1.18
C ASP A 58 8.26 8.63 2.37
N PRO A 59 8.46 7.32 2.15
CA PRO A 59 8.78 6.61 0.89
C PRO A 59 7.60 6.00 0.13
N PHE A 60 6.36 6.29 0.54
CA PHE A 60 5.17 5.75 -0.10
C PHE A 60 4.80 6.55 -1.35
N ILE A 61 4.50 5.83 -2.43
CA ILE A 61 4.19 6.44 -3.74
C ILE A 61 2.74 6.23 -4.19
N HIS A 62 2.08 5.19 -3.70
CA HIS A 62 0.73 4.80 -4.14
C HIS A 62 0.06 3.97 -3.05
N LEU A 63 -1.24 4.21 -2.82
CA LEU A 63 -2.08 3.38 -1.97
C LEU A 63 -3.51 3.41 -2.49
N ASP A 64 -3.95 2.25 -3.00
CA ASP A 64 -5.33 2.03 -3.40
C ASP A 64 -5.96 1.00 -2.46
N GLN A 65 -7.09 1.34 -1.85
CA GLN A 65 -7.94 0.36 -1.19
C GLN A 65 -8.87 -0.26 -2.23
N MET A 66 -8.71 -1.56 -2.48
CA MET A 66 -9.67 -2.32 -3.28
C MET A 66 -11.01 -2.36 -2.54
N GLY A 67 -12.07 -1.91 -3.21
CA GLY A 67 -13.42 -1.85 -2.65
C GLY A 67 -13.92 -3.21 -2.18
N GLU A 68 -14.92 -3.20 -1.30
CA GLU A 68 -15.67 -4.40 -0.95
C GLU A 68 -16.53 -4.79 -2.17
N VAL A 69 -16.13 -5.85 -2.87
CA VAL A 69 -16.84 -6.36 -4.03
C VAL A 69 -16.99 -7.87 -3.88
N GLU A 70 -18.23 -8.34 -3.97
CA GLU A 70 -18.53 -9.75 -4.11
C GLU A 70 -18.48 -10.10 -5.59
N TYR A 71 -17.42 -10.80 -6.00
CA TYR A 71 -17.30 -11.34 -7.35
C TYR A 71 -17.86 -12.75 -7.42
N ALA A 72 -18.71 -13.01 -8.42
CA ALA A 72 -19.13 -14.37 -8.75
C ALA A 72 -17.97 -15.16 -9.42
N PRO A 73 -18.04 -16.51 -9.45
CA PRO A 73 -17.06 -17.31 -10.19
C PRO A 73 -16.91 -16.87 -11.65
N GLY A 74 -15.68 -16.54 -12.06
CA GLY A 74 -15.35 -16.09 -13.43
C GLY A 74 -15.58 -14.61 -13.72
N GLU A 75 -16.14 -13.86 -12.77
CA GLU A 75 -16.27 -12.41 -12.87
C GLU A 75 -14.97 -11.62 -12.65
N PRO A 76 -14.02 -12.00 -11.75
CA PRO A 76 -12.84 -11.20 -11.53
C PRO A 76 -11.91 -11.30 -12.74
N LYS A 77 -11.82 -10.19 -13.49
CA LYS A 77 -11.00 -10.10 -14.71
C LYS A 77 -9.51 -9.87 -14.45
N GLY A 78 -9.16 -9.42 -13.24
CA GLY A 78 -7.77 -9.17 -12.89
C GLY A 78 -7.21 -7.88 -13.47
N THR A 79 -5.92 -7.67 -13.24
CA THR A 79 -5.14 -6.65 -13.92
C THR A 79 -4.37 -7.36 -15.02
N PRO A 80 -4.51 -6.96 -16.30
CA PRO A 80 -3.71 -7.50 -17.39
C PRO A 80 -2.21 -7.33 -17.11
N TRP A 81 -1.38 -8.04 -17.85
CA TRP A 81 0.07 -7.92 -17.71
C TRP A 81 0.51 -6.45 -17.83
N HIS A 82 1.25 -5.98 -16.83
CA HIS A 82 1.83 -4.63 -16.80
C HIS A 82 3.16 -4.66 -16.02
N PRO A 83 4.20 -3.93 -16.47
CA PRO A 83 5.50 -3.94 -15.81
C PRO A 83 5.58 -2.95 -14.64
N HIS A 84 6.43 -3.26 -13.67
CA HIS A 84 6.85 -2.35 -12.59
C HIS A 84 8.38 -2.21 -12.59
N ARG A 85 8.89 -1.03 -12.23
CA ARG A 85 10.34 -0.77 -12.15
C ARG A 85 10.64 0.28 -11.07
N GLY A 86 11.59 -0.01 -10.20
CA GLY A 86 12.18 0.97 -9.28
C GLY A 86 11.47 1.15 -7.94
N PHE A 87 10.46 0.33 -7.63
CA PHE A 87 9.73 0.34 -6.36
C PHE A 87 9.16 -1.06 -6.05
N GLU A 88 8.51 -1.18 -4.91
CA GLU A 88 7.87 -2.40 -4.42
C GLU A 88 6.35 -2.23 -4.32
N THR A 89 5.60 -3.29 -4.63
CA THR A 89 4.15 -3.39 -4.41
C THR A 89 3.89 -4.34 -3.25
N VAL A 90 3.07 -3.92 -2.28
CA VAL A 90 2.72 -4.69 -1.07
C VAL A 90 1.24 -4.99 -1.06
#